data_AF-A0A8S9RLF1-F1
#
_entry.id   AF-A0A8S9RLF1-F1
#
_cell.length_a   1.000
_cell.length_b   1.000
_cell.length_c   1.000
_cell.angle_alpha   90.00
_cell.angle_beta   90.00
_cell.angle_gamma   90.00
#
_symmetry.space_group_name_H-M   'P 1'
#
loop_
_entity.id
_entity.type
_entity.pdbx_description
1 polymer ?
#
loop_
_entity_poly.entity_id
_entity_poly.type
_entity_poly.pdbx_seq_one_letter_code
_entity_poly.pdbx_strand_id
1 'polypeptide(L)'
;MVFGDTIAVALMAARNLTKEEYAANHPAGRIGKSLIFKVKDVMKKKKELSVCKEGDLIMDELVELTSKGCGCLLVVDHDHRLMEIFAGLLKQVEKLSSNSVLEKCATGENTALI
;
A
#
# COMPACT_ATOMS: atom_id res chain seq x y z
N MET A 1 25.20 5.73 0.97
CA MET A 1 24.98 4.33 0.58
C MET A 1 24.82 4.29 -0.95
N VAL A 2 25.92 4.25 -1.70
CA VAL A 2 25.90 4.24 -3.19
C VAL A 2 27.03 3.39 -3.73
N PHE A 3 28.26 3.59 -3.22
CA PHE A 3 29.45 2.89 -3.72
C PHE A 3 29.39 1.35 -3.61
N GLY A 4 28.85 0.83 -2.51
CA GLY A 4 28.69 -0.62 -2.33
C GLY A 4 27.70 -1.26 -3.31
N ASP A 5 26.63 -0.54 -3.67
CA ASP A 5 25.62 -1.03 -4.62
C ASP A 5 26.18 -1.02 -6.04
N THR A 6 26.93 0.03 -6.41
CA THR A 6 27.65 0.10 -7.69
C THR A 6 28.66 -1.04 -7.83
N ILE A 7 29.43 -1.36 -6.78
CA ILE A 7 30.38 -2.48 -6.80
C ILE A 7 29.65 -3.82 -6.92
N ALA A 8 28.55 -4.03 -6.20
CA ALA A 8 27.77 -5.25 -6.29
C ALA A 8 27.23 -5.46 -7.70
N VAL A 9 26.68 -4.42 -8.32
CA VAL A 9 26.18 -4.46 -9.71
C VAL A 9 27.30 -4.70 -10.71
N ALA A 10 28.44 -4.04 -10.57
CA ALA A 10 29.61 -4.26 -11.44
C ALA A 10 30.14 -5.70 -11.33
N LEU A 11 30.18 -6.27 -10.12
CA LEU A 11 30.61 -7.63 -9.89
C LEU A 11 29.62 -8.67 -10.45
N MET A 12 28.32 -8.41 -10.31
CA MET A 12 27.28 -9.25 -10.92
C MET A 12 27.44 -9.31 -12.44
N ALA A 13 27.66 -8.15 -13.08
CA ALA A 13 27.90 -8.07 -14.51
C ALA A 13 29.21 -8.80 -14.92
N ALA A 14 30.31 -8.58 -14.21
CA ALA A 14 31.60 -9.21 -14.51
C ALA A 14 31.59 -10.74 -14.33
N ARG A 15 30.73 -11.27 -13.44
CA ARG A 15 30.60 -12.71 -13.18
C ARG A 15 29.42 -13.37 -13.89
N ASN A 16 28.70 -12.64 -14.76
CA ASN A 16 27.46 -13.08 -15.40
C ASN A 16 26.44 -13.66 -14.40
N LEU A 17 26.42 -13.13 -13.18
CA LEU A 17 25.56 -13.62 -12.11
C LEU A 17 24.12 -13.17 -12.40
N THR A 18 23.21 -14.14 -12.49
CA THR A 18 21.80 -13.86 -12.75
C THR A 18 21.10 -13.29 -11.53
N LYS A 19 19.94 -12.64 -11.73
CA LYS A 19 19.13 -12.11 -10.63
C LYS A 19 18.59 -13.23 -9.75
N GLU A 20 18.32 -14.39 -10.35
CA GLU A 20 17.83 -15.60 -9.70
C GLU A 20 18.89 -16.19 -8.78
N GLU A 21 20.14 -16.31 -9.25
CA GLU A 21 21.28 -16.73 -8.42
C GLU A 21 21.61 -15.73 -7.32
N TYR A 22 21.44 -14.43 -7.58
CA TYR A 22 21.57 -13.41 -6.54
C TYR A 22 20.51 -13.58 -5.45
N ALA A 23 19.25 -13.80 -5.84
CA ALA A 23 18.13 -14.01 -4.93
C ALA A 23 18.30 -15.28 -4.08
N ALA A 24 18.79 -16.37 -4.68
CA ALA A 24 19.05 -17.63 -3.98
C ALA A 24 20.12 -17.50 -2.89
N ASN A 25 21.18 -16.73 -3.16
CA ASN A 25 22.26 -16.49 -2.19
C ASN A 25 21.93 -15.43 -1.13
N HIS A 26 20.98 -14.53 -1.44
CA HIS A 26 20.57 -13.44 -0.54
C HIS A 26 19.04 -13.35 -0.40
N PRO A 27 18.37 -14.41 0.08
CA PRO A 27 16.91 -14.48 0.10
C PRO A 27 16.29 -13.45 1.07
N ALA A 28 17.02 -13.07 2.12
CA ALA A 28 16.58 -12.05 3.07
C ALA A 28 16.78 -10.60 2.57
N GLY A 29 17.58 -10.41 1.51
CA GLY A 29 17.86 -9.11 0.91
C GLY A 29 16.67 -8.54 0.13
N ARG A 30 16.66 -7.22 -0.09
CA ARG A 30 15.52 -6.54 -0.75
C ARG A 30 15.25 -7.05 -2.17
N ILE A 31 16.31 -7.31 -2.94
CA ILE A 31 16.21 -7.91 -4.28
C ILE A 31 15.74 -9.38 -4.17
N GLY A 32 16.35 -10.18 -3.30
CA GLY A 32 15.97 -11.59 -3.10
C GLY A 32 14.49 -11.76 -2.71
N LYS A 33 14.02 -10.99 -1.73
CA LYS A 33 12.60 -10.96 -1.35
C LYS A 33 11.69 -10.61 -2.53
N SER A 34 12.05 -9.61 -3.34
CA SER A 34 11.24 -9.19 -4.48
C SER A 34 11.18 -10.22 -5.62
N LEU A 35 12.19 -11.08 -5.77
CA LEU A 35 12.22 -12.14 -6.78
C LEU A 35 11.53 -13.43 -6.30
N ILE A 36 11.52 -13.68 -4.99
CA ILE A 36 10.97 -14.91 -4.42
C ILE A 36 9.47 -14.79 -4.10
N PHE A 37 9.03 -13.65 -3.53
CA PHE A 37 7.64 -13.47 -3.10
C PHE A 37 6.75 -13.01 -4.24
N LYS A 38 5.55 -13.59 -4.34
CA LYS A 38 4.47 -13.12 -5.21
C LYS A 38 3.57 -12.16 -4.44
N VAL A 39 2.79 -11.34 -5.16
CA VAL A 39 1.81 -10.40 -4.55
C VAL A 39 0.91 -11.11 -3.54
N LYS A 40 0.41 -12.30 -3.88
CA LYS A 40 -0.45 -13.10 -3.01
C LYS A 40 0.20 -13.50 -1.67
N ASP A 41 1.53 -13.55 -1.61
CA ASP A 41 2.28 -13.98 -0.42
C ASP A 41 2.49 -12.82 0.56
N VAL A 42 2.36 -11.57 0.09
CA VAL A 42 2.61 -10.34 0.87
C VAL A 42 1.39 -9.42 0.99
N MET A 43 0.34 -9.62 0.19
CA MET A 43 -0.87 -8.82 0.24
C MET A 43 -1.61 -9.02 1.58
N LYS A 44 -2.18 -7.93 2.11
CA LYS A 44 -3.06 -7.98 3.28
C LYS A 44 -4.31 -8.81 2.96
N LYS A 45 -4.73 -9.65 3.90
CA LYS A 45 -5.95 -10.46 3.74
C LYS A 45 -7.19 -9.58 3.95
N LYS A 46 -8.35 -10.03 3.46
CA LYS A 46 -9.63 -9.26 3.54
C LYS A 46 -9.91 -8.62 4.90
N LYS A 47 -9.63 -9.32 6.01
CA LYS A 47 -9.86 -8.80 7.37
C LYS A 47 -8.93 -7.64 7.77
N GLU A 48 -7.77 -7.55 7.13
CA GLU A 48 -6.74 -6.54 7.38
C GLU A 48 -6.87 -5.33 6.44
N LEU A 49 -7.76 -5.40 5.44
CA LEU A 49 -8.06 -4.29 4.55
C LEU A 49 -9.13 -3.40 5.18
N SER A 50 -8.93 -2.09 5.11
CA SER A 50 -9.96 -1.07 5.39
C SER A 50 -10.87 -0.95 4.17
N VAL A 51 -12.13 -1.33 4.34
CA VAL A 51 -13.13 -1.37 3.27
C VAL A 51 -14.40 -0.71 3.79
N CYS A 52 -14.98 0.19 3.02
CA CYS A 52 -16.27 0.82 3.33
C CYS A 52 -17.22 0.75 2.14
N LYS A 53 -18.49 1.04 2.41
CA LYS A 53 -19.54 1.15 1.41
C LYS A 53 -19.84 2.60 1.11
N GLU A 54 -20.52 2.81 -0.01
CA GLU A 54 -21.06 4.12 -0.35
C GLU A 54 -22.00 4.62 0.75
N GLY A 55 -21.82 5.87 1.15
CA GLY A 55 -22.63 6.51 2.19
C GLY A 55 -22.18 6.29 3.63
N ASP A 56 -21.16 5.46 3.87
CA ASP A 56 -20.52 5.33 5.18
C ASP A 56 -19.86 6.66 5.60
N LEU A 57 -19.74 6.87 6.91
CA LEU A 57 -19.23 8.10 7.51
C LEU A 57 -17.71 8.04 7.65
N ILE A 58 -16.99 8.83 6.85
CA ILE A 58 -15.52 8.81 6.74
C ILE A 58 -14.79 8.71 8.10
N MET A 59 -15.33 9.33 9.16
CA MET A 59 -14.76 9.28 10.50
C MET A 59 -14.71 7.86 11.11
N ASP A 60 -15.76 7.05 10.93
CA ASP A 60 -15.82 5.68 11.41
C ASP A 60 -14.79 4.81 10.66
N GLU A 61 -14.67 5.03 9.34
CA GLU A 61 -13.67 4.36 8.52
C GLU A 61 -12.24 4.81 8.83
N LEU A 62 -12.04 6.05 9.29
CA LEU A 62 -10.73 6.59 9.66
C LEU A 62 -10.15 5.88 10.88
N VAL A 63 -11.01 5.58 11.85
CA VAL A 63 -10.67 4.80 13.03
C VAL A 63 -10.30 3.38 12.61
N GLU A 64 -11.08 2.77 11.72
CA GLU A 64 -10.81 1.44 11.18
C GLU A 64 -9.48 1.39 10.39
N LEU A 65 -9.22 2.41 9.56
CA LEU A 65 -8.01 2.55 8.77
C LEU A 65 -6.75 2.67 9.65
N THR A 66 -6.85 3.46 10.72
CA THR A 66 -5.78 3.59 11.73
C THR A 66 -5.55 2.28 12.47
N SER A 67 -6.64 1.62 12.91
CA SER A 67 -6.59 0.34 13.61
C SER A 67 -5.94 -0.76 12.77
N LYS A 68 -6.22 -0.80 11.46
CA LYS A 68 -5.67 -1.78 10.51
C LYS A 68 -4.28 -1.42 9.98
N GLY A 69 -3.79 -0.21 10.28
CA GLY A 69 -2.52 0.31 9.77
C GLY A 69 -2.46 0.33 8.24
N CYS A 70 -3.58 0.60 7.60
CA CYS A 70 -3.68 0.67 6.14
C CYS A 70 -3.52 2.12 5.66
N GLY A 71 -2.69 2.36 4.66
CA GLY A 71 -2.48 3.71 4.11
C GLY A 71 -3.60 4.19 3.16
N CYS A 72 -4.59 3.34 2.92
CA CYS A 72 -5.69 3.58 1.99
C CYS A 72 -7.01 2.95 2.47
N LEU A 73 -8.12 3.52 2.03
CA LEU A 73 -9.48 3.03 2.24
C LEU A 73 -10.06 2.59 0.90
N LEU A 74 -10.66 1.39 0.86
CA LEU A 74 -11.27 0.82 -0.34
C LEU A 74 -12.78 1.01 -0.28
N VAL A 75 -13.37 1.68 -1.27
CA VAL A 75 -14.84 1.79 -1.38
C VAL A 75 -15.33 0.67 -2.28
N VAL A 76 -16.31 -0.08 -1.79
CA VAL A 76 -16.92 -1.19 -2.53
C VAL A 76 -18.43 -1.04 -2.65
N ASP A 77 -18.98 -1.58 -3.73
CA ASP A 77 -20.42 -1.67 -3.92
C ASP A 77 -21.05 -2.79 -3.05
N HIS A 78 -22.37 -2.97 -3.19
CA HIS A 78 -23.11 -4.03 -2.49
C HIS A 78 -22.67 -5.45 -2.86
N ASP A 79 -22.07 -5.65 -4.05
CA ASP A 79 -21.55 -6.92 -4.54
C ASP A 79 -20.05 -7.12 -4.20
N HIS A 80 -19.47 -6.26 -3.35
CA HIS A 80 -18.06 -6.24 -2.97
C HIS A 80 -17.09 -6.02 -4.14
N ARG A 81 -17.53 -5.32 -5.18
CA ARG A 81 -16.66 -4.87 -6.27
C ARG A 81 -16.02 -3.56 -5.88
N LEU A 82 -14.73 -3.44 -6.17
CA LEU A 82 -13.98 -2.22 -5.91
C LEU A 82 -14.49 -1.09 -6.82
N MET A 83 -14.94 -0.02 -6.19
CA MET A 83 -15.39 1.20 -6.87
C MET A 83 -14.28 2.24 -6.87
N GLU A 84 -13.67 2.50 -5.69
CA GLU A 84 -12.69 3.56 -5.52
C GLU A 84 -11.62 3.23 -4.46
N ILE A 85 -10.46 3.88 -4.56
CA ILE A 85 -9.37 3.79 -3.59
C ILE A 85 -9.01 5.20 -3.12
N PHE A 86 -9.17 5.46 -1.82
CA PHE A 86 -8.69 6.68 -1.17
C PHE A 86 -7.31 6.44 -0.56
N ALA A 87 -6.28 7.08 -1.09
CA ALA A 87 -4.90 6.96 -0.60
C ALA A 87 -4.48 8.16 0.25
N GLY A 88 -3.54 7.97 1.18
CA GLY A 88 -2.96 9.08 1.96
C GLY A 88 -3.80 9.53 3.15
N LEU A 89 -4.94 8.87 3.40
CA LEU A 89 -5.86 9.19 4.50
C LEU A 89 -5.15 9.20 5.86
N LEU A 90 -4.25 8.23 6.11
CA LEU A 90 -3.51 8.10 7.37
C LEU A 90 -2.66 9.34 7.70
N LYS A 91 -2.08 10.00 6.69
CA LYS A 91 -1.33 11.26 6.86
C LYS A 91 -2.25 12.47 7.01
N GLN A 92 -3.46 12.41 6.46
CA GLN A 92 -4.47 13.46 6.63
C GLN A 92 -5.11 13.42 8.02
N VAL A 93 -5.28 12.25 8.64
CA VAL A 93 -5.83 12.12 10.03
C VAL A 93 -5.06 12.97 11.02
N GLU A 94 -3.73 12.91 10.96
CA GLU A 94 -2.87 13.70 11.84
C GLU A 94 -3.10 15.21 11.68
N LYS A 95 -3.48 15.66 10.48
CA LYS A 95 -3.80 17.07 10.19
C LYS A 95 -5.25 17.44 10.51
N LEU A 96 -6.17 16.49 10.42
CA LEU A 96 -7.61 16.68 10.64
C LEU A 96 -8.00 16.76 12.13
N SER A 97 -7.10 16.41 13.05
CA SER A 97 -7.25 16.64 14.50
C SER A 97 -7.57 18.12 14.86
N SER A 98 -7.39 19.07 13.93
CA SER A 98 -7.67 20.49 14.12
C SER A 98 -8.90 21.06 13.40
N ASN A 99 -9.65 20.33 12.56
CA ASN A 99 -10.88 20.86 11.96
C ASN A 99 -11.84 19.76 11.47
N SER A 100 -13.13 19.92 11.78
CA SER A 100 -14.21 19.00 11.45
C SER A 100 -14.58 19.08 9.97
N VAL A 101 -14.02 18.19 9.14
CA VAL A 101 -14.53 17.93 7.79
C VAL A 101 -15.36 16.65 7.86
N LEU A 102 -16.67 16.83 7.89
CA LEU A 102 -17.68 15.77 7.92
C LEU A 102 -18.23 15.58 6.50
N GLU A 103 -17.48 14.88 5.66
CA GLU A 103 -18.01 14.45 4.36
C GLU A 103 -18.23 12.94 4.39
N LYS A 104 -19.27 12.51 3.68
CA LYS A 104 -19.59 11.08 3.48
C LYS A 104 -18.66 10.53 2.40
N CYS A 105 -18.44 9.22 2.36
CA CYS A 105 -17.86 8.57 1.18
C CYS A 105 -18.78 8.82 -0.03
N ALA A 106 -18.51 9.87 -0.81
CA ALA A 106 -19.38 10.36 -1.87
C ALA A 106 -19.03 9.71 -3.22
N THR A 107 -20.09 9.31 -3.94
CA THR A 107 -20.07 8.93 -5.35
C THR A 107 -19.53 10.05 -6.23
N GLY A 108 -18.74 9.66 -7.24
CA GLY A 108 -17.99 10.51 -8.14
C GLY A 108 -18.60 11.86 -8.48
N GLU A 109 -17.87 12.91 -8.10
CA GLU A 109 -17.64 14.08 -8.94
C GLU A 109 -16.32 14.72 -8.49
N ASN A 110 -15.29 14.51 -9.31
CA ASN A 110 -14.11 15.36 -9.44
C ASN A 110 -13.50 15.98 -8.16
N THR A 111 -13.14 15.16 -7.17
CA THR A 111 -12.27 15.63 -6.08
C THR A 111 -11.03 14.77 -6.02
N ALA A 112 -10.11 15.03 -6.96
CA ALA A 112 -8.74 14.59 -6.86
C ALA A 112 -8.09 15.30 -5.65
N LEU A 113 -8.15 14.68 -4.48
CA LEU A 113 -7.23 15.01 -3.39
C LEU A 113 -5.91 14.30 -3.69
N ILE A 114 -5.10 14.97 -4.52
CA ILE A 114 -3.66 14.71 -4.65
C ILE A 114 -2.92 15.54 -3.60
#